data_AF-K1T6F3-F1
#
_entry.id   AF-K1T6F3-F1
#
_cell.length_a   1.000
_cell.length_b   1.000
_cell.length_c   1.000
_cell.angle_alpha   90.00
_cell.angle_beta   90.00
_cell.angle_gamma   90.00
#
_symmetry.space_group_name_H-M   'P 1'
#
loop_
_entity.id
_entity.type
_entity.pdbx_description
1 polymer ?
#
loop_
_entity_poly.entity_id
_entity_poly.type
_entity_poly.pdbx_seq_one_letter_code
_entity_poly.pdbx_strand_id
1 'polypeptide(L)'
;MTNKEFAAKLKSIATDYKTLYVMGCFGAPMTAANKKRYCNNHTYNKQASRQKMINAASADTFGFDCVCLIKGVLWGWNGNASKTYGGAGYAVNGVPDIGADTMITKCSGISTDFSKIEVGEAVWLEGHIGVYIGDGLAVECSPKWENKVQITACNCNKSGYNRRNWTKHGKLPYITYVKESTA
;
A
#
# COMPACT_ATOMS: atom_id res chain seq x y z
N MET A 1 -15.01 -4.56 5.32
CA MET A 1 -14.42 -3.21 5.32
C MET A 1 -15.00 -2.44 4.15
N THR A 2 -15.46 -1.22 4.39
CA THR A 2 -15.95 -0.31 3.33
C THR A 2 -14.79 0.38 2.62
N ASN A 3 -15.04 0.94 1.43
CA ASN A 3 -14.07 1.72 0.68
C ASN A 3 -13.55 2.95 1.46
N LYS A 4 -14.41 3.57 2.29
CA LYS A 4 -14.05 4.70 3.15
C LYS A 4 -13.14 4.28 4.30
N GLU A 5 -13.47 3.19 5.00
CA GLU A 5 -12.61 2.61 6.05
C GLU A 5 -11.23 2.21 5.50
N PHE A 6 -11.22 1.62 4.29
CA PHE A 6 -10.00 1.20 3.62
C PHE A 6 -9.10 2.40 3.29
N ALA A 7 -9.66 3.44 2.66
CA ALA A 7 -8.93 4.66 2.34
C ALA A 7 -8.43 5.38 3.61
N ALA A 8 -9.26 5.49 4.64
CA ALA A 8 -8.88 6.11 5.92
C ALA A 8 -7.72 5.36 6.59
N LYS A 9 -7.76 4.03 6.57
CA LYS A 9 -6.69 3.19 7.14
C LYS A 9 -5.38 3.34 6.38
N LEU A 10 -5.42 3.38 5.05
CA LEU A 10 -4.23 3.63 4.24
C LEU A 10 -3.65 5.03 4.47
N LYS A 11 -4.51 6.04 4.61
CA LYS A 11 -4.09 7.40 4.96
C LYS A 11 -3.40 7.42 6.33
N SER A 12 -3.98 6.78 7.34
CA SER A 12 -3.37 6.65 8.68
C SER A 12 -2.00 5.97 8.62
N ILE A 13 -1.84 4.90 7.83
CA ILE A 13 -0.52 4.26 7.64
C ILE A 13 0.50 5.25 7.06
N ALA A 14 0.09 6.10 6.13
CA ALA A 14 0.97 7.09 5.51
C ALA A 14 1.36 8.25 6.45
N THR A 15 0.50 8.62 7.41
CA THR A 15 0.69 9.81 8.25
C THR A 15 1.12 9.51 9.68
N ASP A 16 0.67 8.38 10.25
CA ASP A 16 0.74 8.13 11.69
C ASP A 16 1.78 7.05 12.05
N TYR A 17 2.28 6.32 11.06
CA TYR A 17 3.23 5.22 11.25
C TYR A 17 4.57 5.49 10.58
N LYS A 18 5.65 5.09 11.26
CA LYS A 18 6.96 4.96 10.62
C LYS A 18 6.88 3.80 9.64
N THR A 19 7.06 4.08 8.35
CA THR A 19 7.06 3.04 7.32
C THR A 19 8.32 3.08 6.48
N LEU A 20 8.64 1.96 5.85
CA LEU A 20 9.76 1.81 4.94
C LEU A 20 9.35 0.90 3.77
N TYR A 21 9.79 1.24 2.55
CA TYR A 21 9.63 0.34 1.42
C TYR A 21 10.53 -0.89 1.59
N VAL A 22 9.94 -2.07 1.67
CA VAL A 22 10.62 -3.36 1.81
C VAL A 22 9.89 -4.36 0.91
N MET A 23 10.57 -4.80 -0.15
CA MET A 23 9.99 -5.69 -1.16
C MET A 23 9.48 -6.99 -0.52
N GLY A 24 8.23 -7.37 -0.80
CA GLY A 24 7.56 -8.55 -0.26
C GLY A 24 7.12 -8.42 1.20
N CYS A 25 7.17 -7.23 1.80
CA CYS A 25 6.73 -7.01 3.18
C CYS A 25 5.30 -6.47 3.21
N PHE A 26 4.44 -7.03 4.08
CA PHE A 26 3.02 -6.66 4.23
C PHE A 26 2.71 -6.10 5.62
N GLY A 27 3.65 -5.31 6.18
CA GLY A 27 3.45 -4.59 7.43
C GLY A 27 4.17 -5.19 8.64
N ALA A 28 5.26 -5.93 8.41
CA ALA A 28 6.08 -6.44 9.51
C ALA A 28 6.88 -5.30 10.19
N PRO A 29 6.93 -5.23 11.53
CA PRO A 29 7.84 -4.30 12.23
C PRO A 29 9.30 -4.71 12.01
N MET A 30 10.22 -3.75 11.88
CA MET A 30 11.65 -3.96 11.61
C MET A 30 12.41 -4.42 12.87
N THR A 31 11.92 -5.48 13.51
CA THR A 31 12.62 -6.21 14.58
C THR A 31 13.90 -6.87 14.03
N ALA A 32 14.82 -7.28 14.91
CA ALA A 32 16.04 -7.98 14.48
C ALA A 32 15.74 -9.24 13.63
N ALA A 33 14.73 -10.02 14.02
CA ALA A 33 14.30 -11.20 13.27
C ALA A 33 13.73 -10.85 11.89
N ASN A 34 12.88 -9.82 11.82
CA ASN A 34 12.29 -9.39 10.55
C ASN A 34 13.32 -8.72 9.63
N LYS A 35 14.27 -7.94 10.16
CA LYS A 35 15.41 -7.41 9.39
C LYS A 35 16.20 -8.55 8.73
N LYS A 36 16.55 -9.60 9.49
CA LYS A 36 17.24 -10.78 8.93
C LYS A 36 16.41 -11.45 7.82
N ARG A 37 15.10 -11.60 8.01
CA ARG A 37 14.20 -12.17 7.00
C ARG A 37 14.16 -11.32 5.73
N TYR A 38 13.87 -10.03 5.86
CA TYR A 38 13.64 -9.14 4.71
C TYR A 38 14.91 -8.67 4.02
N CYS A 39 16.08 -8.75 4.65
CA CYS A 39 17.35 -8.61 3.94
C CYS A 39 17.64 -9.79 2.99
N ASN A 40 16.95 -10.92 3.14
CA ASN A 40 17.24 -12.16 2.42
C ASN A 40 16.08 -12.70 1.56
N ASN A 41 14.88 -12.15 1.68
CA ASN A 41 13.68 -12.67 1.01
C ASN A 41 13.63 -12.37 -0.50
N HIS A 42 14.23 -11.26 -0.94
CA HIS A 42 14.13 -10.79 -2.32
C HIS A 42 15.45 -10.21 -2.81
N THR A 43 15.82 -10.45 -4.08
CA THR A 43 17.07 -9.94 -4.68
C THR A 43 17.20 -8.42 -4.56
N TYR A 44 16.11 -7.69 -4.72
CA TYR A 44 16.06 -6.24 -4.47
C TYR A 44 16.53 -5.87 -3.06
N ASN A 45 16.04 -6.56 -2.02
CA ASN A 45 16.41 -6.24 -0.64
C ASN A 45 17.84 -6.69 -0.28
N LYS A 46 18.40 -7.67 -1.00
CA LYS A 46 19.78 -8.14 -0.80
C LYS A 46 20.83 -7.12 -1.21
N GLN A 47 20.49 -6.10 -1.99
CA GLN A 47 21.40 -5.03 -2.36
C GLN A 47 21.94 -4.31 -1.11
N ALA A 48 23.24 -4.01 -1.09
CA ALA A 48 23.91 -3.44 0.10
C ALA A 48 23.26 -2.14 0.59
N SER A 49 22.84 -1.27 -0.33
CA SER A 49 22.13 -0.02 -0.01
C SER A 49 20.78 -0.28 0.68
N ARG A 50 20.03 -1.30 0.23
CA ARG A 50 18.77 -1.70 0.84
C ARG A 50 18.97 -2.34 2.21
N GLN A 51 19.94 -3.25 2.35
CA GLN A 51 20.25 -3.86 3.65
C GLN A 51 20.68 -2.80 4.68
N LYS A 52 21.51 -1.83 4.29
CA LYS A 52 21.90 -0.72 5.17
C LYS A 52 20.67 0.02 5.71
N MET A 53 19.72 0.32 4.83
CA MET A 53 18.50 1.04 5.19
C MET A 53 17.55 0.20 6.06
N ILE A 54 17.31 -1.06 5.70
CA ILE A 54 16.49 -1.99 6.49
C ILE A 54 17.10 -2.17 7.88
N ASN A 55 18.41 -2.33 7.99
CA ASN A 55 19.09 -2.49 9.27
C ASN A 55 19.10 -1.21 10.12
N ALA A 56 19.07 -0.03 9.50
CA ALA A 56 19.01 1.26 10.19
C ALA A 56 17.61 1.61 10.72
N ALA A 57 16.54 1.02 10.16
CA ALA A 57 15.18 1.28 10.61
C ALA A 57 14.97 0.89 12.09
N SER A 58 14.25 1.71 12.86
CA SER A 58 13.91 1.38 14.24
C SER A 58 12.90 0.23 14.30
N ALA A 59 12.81 -0.46 15.44
CA ALA A 59 11.96 -1.66 15.57
C ALA A 59 10.45 -1.36 15.41
N ASP A 60 10.04 -0.12 15.64
CA ASP A 60 8.69 0.42 15.44
C ASP A 60 8.41 0.88 14.00
N THR A 61 9.38 0.74 13.07
CA THR A 61 9.15 0.97 11.63
C THR A 61 8.50 -0.25 11.00
N PHE A 62 7.42 -0.06 10.24
CA PHE A 62 6.74 -1.12 9.49
C PHE A 62 7.17 -1.17 8.02
N GLY A 63 7.53 -2.35 7.54
CA GLY A 63 7.90 -2.56 6.15
C GLY A 63 6.68 -2.83 5.26
N PHE A 64 6.63 -2.22 4.09
CA PHE A 64 5.60 -2.47 3.07
C PHE A 64 6.20 -2.47 1.66
N ASP A 65 5.58 -3.16 0.71
CA ASP A 65 5.66 -2.79 -0.71
C ASP A 65 4.30 -2.33 -1.23
N CYS A 66 4.20 -2.00 -2.52
CA CYS A 66 3.01 -1.39 -3.10
C CYS A 66 1.75 -2.27 -2.96
N VAL A 67 1.78 -3.50 -3.47
CA VAL A 67 0.63 -4.42 -3.41
C VAL A 67 0.49 -5.05 -2.02
N CYS A 68 1.59 -5.26 -1.30
CA CYS A 68 1.58 -5.80 0.05
C CYS A 68 1.04 -4.81 1.09
N LEU A 69 1.07 -3.50 0.83
CA LEU A 69 0.32 -2.51 1.61
C LEU A 69 -1.18 -2.78 1.52
N ILE A 70 -1.71 -2.93 0.30
CA ILE A 70 -3.13 -3.24 0.04
C ILE A 70 -3.49 -4.58 0.70
N LYS A 71 -2.73 -5.63 0.40
CA LYS A 71 -2.96 -6.97 0.96
C LYS A 71 -2.87 -6.95 2.49
N GLY A 72 -1.85 -6.33 3.08
CA GLY A 72 -1.67 -6.23 4.52
C GLY A 72 -2.89 -5.63 5.22
N VAL A 73 -3.41 -4.51 4.71
CA VAL A 73 -4.63 -3.90 5.25
C VAL A 73 -5.84 -4.84 5.16
N LEU A 74 -6.04 -5.48 4.01
CA LEU A 74 -7.15 -6.41 3.78
C LEU A 74 -7.00 -7.72 4.58
N TRP A 75 -5.76 -8.10 4.89
CA TRP A 75 -5.38 -9.22 5.75
C TRP A 75 -5.45 -8.90 7.25
N GLY A 76 -5.96 -7.72 7.61
CA GLY A 76 -6.22 -7.35 9.00
C GLY A 76 -5.06 -6.69 9.72
N TRP A 77 -4.04 -6.18 9.01
CA TRP A 77 -2.96 -5.39 9.61
C TRP A 77 -3.51 -4.29 10.53
N ASN A 78 -2.93 -4.09 11.71
CA ASN A 78 -3.44 -3.13 12.70
C ASN A 78 -2.34 -2.37 13.46
N GLY A 79 -1.09 -2.40 12.97
CA GLY A 79 0.02 -1.70 13.59
C GLY A 79 0.55 -2.33 14.87
N ASN A 80 0.18 -3.59 15.17
CA ASN A 80 0.65 -4.23 16.39
C ASN A 80 2.13 -4.66 16.26
N ALA A 81 3.04 -3.84 16.78
CA ALA A 81 4.48 -4.07 16.77
C ALA A 81 4.93 -5.35 17.51
N SER A 82 4.09 -5.92 18.38
CA SER A 82 4.39 -7.19 19.05
C SER A 82 4.18 -8.42 18.15
N LYS A 83 3.48 -8.26 17.01
CA LYS A 83 3.16 -9.34 16.08
C LYS A 83 4.13 -9.32 14.91
N THR A 84 4.53 -10.52 14.45
CA THR A 84 5.48 -10.73 13.36
C THR A 84 5.16 -9.92 12.09
N TYR A 85 3.87 -9.75 11.78
CA TYR A 85 3.38 -9.04 10.59
C TYR A 85 2.51 -7.83 10.93
N GLY A 86 2.73 -7.17 12.08
CA GLY A 86 1.96 -5.97 12.44
C GLY A 86 0.45 -6.21 12.63
N GLY A 87 0.07 -7.47 12.91
CA GLY A 87 -1.31 -7.91 13.08
C GLY A 87 -1.94 -8.59 11.86
N ALA A 88 -1.33 -8.52 10.67
CA ALA A 88 -1.87 -9.16 9.47
C ALA A 88 -1.76 -10.70 9.54
N GLY A 89 -2.80 -11.39 9.03
CA GLY A 89 -2.77 -12.83 8.75
C GLY A 89 -2.42 -13.09 7.28
N TYR A 90 -1.52 -14.03 6.99
CA TYR A 90 -1.15 -14.32 5.60
C TYR A 90 -2.30 -14.97 4.83
N ALA A 91 -2.66 -14.41 3.65
CA ALA A 91 -3.66 -14.94 2.73
C ALA A 91 -5.05 -15.23 3.35
N VAL A 92 -5.51 -14.36 4.26
CA VAL A 92 -6.82 -14.48 4.93
C VAL A 92 -7.87 -13.56 4.28
N ASN A 93 -9.12 -13.63 4.78
CA ASN A 93 -10.25 -12.79 4.35
C ASN A 93 -10.59 -12.92 2.85
N GLY A 94 -10.27 -14.06 2.24
CA GLY A 94 -10.50 -14.30 0.81
C GLY A 94 -9.60 -13.49 -0.12
N VAL A 95 -8.54 -12.85 0.40
CA VAL A 95 -7.60 -12.03 -0.39
C VAL A 95 -6.35 -12.85 -0.72
N PRO A 96 -6.08 -13.14 -2.00
CA PRO A 96 -4.96 -13.99 -2.41
C PRO A 96 -3.62 -13.26 -2.37
N ASP A 97 -2.53 -14.02 -2.29
CA ASP A 97 -1.18 -13.47 -2.43
C ASP A 97 -0.83 -13.31 -3.92
N ILE A 98 -1.11 -12.13 -4.47
CA ILE A 98 -0.85 -11.80 -5.88
C ILE A 98 -0.08 -10.48 -6.03
N GLY A 99 0.56 -10.31 -7.18
CA GLY A 99 1.30 -9.11 -7.56
C GLY A 99 0.41 -7.95 -8.03
N ALA A 100 0.99 -6.76 -8.18
CA ALA A 100 0.29 -5.55 -8.61
C ALA A 100 -0.45 -5.73 -9.95
N ASP A 101 0.22 -6.30 -10.94
CA ASP A 101 -0.34 -6.51 -12.29
C ASP A 101 -1.47 -7.53 -12.29
N THR A 102 -1.37 -8.57 -11.47
CA THR A 102 -2.47 -9.51 -11.30
C THR A 102 -3.62 -8.88 -10.52
N MET A 103 -3.36 -8.07 -9.50
CA MET A 103 -4.38 -7.41 -8.67
C MET A 103 -5.32 -6.53 -9.50
N ILE A 104 -4.78 -5.72 -10.43
CA ILE A 104 -5.62 -4.88 -11.28
C ILE A 104 -6.54 -5.71 -12.18
N THR A 105 -6.14 -6.91 -12.63
CA THR A 105 -7.02 -7.80 -13.42
C THR A 105 -8.17 -8.40 -12.61
N LYS A 106 -8.13 -8.31 -11.29
CA LYS A 106 -9.23 -8.72 -10.39
C LYS A 106 -10.19 -7.59 -10.09
N CYS A 107 -9.85 -6.35 -10.46
CA CYS A 107 -10.71 -5.21 -10.23
C CYS A 107 -11.88 -5.21 -11.22
N SER A 108 -13.02 -4.70 -10.77
CA SER A 108 -14.18 -4.41 -11.62
C SER A 108 -14.21 -2.93 -12.00
N GLY A 109 -14.96 -2.58 -13.05
CA GLY A 109 -15.07 -1.18 -13.49
C GLY A 109 -13.73 -0.56 -13.91
N ILE A 110 -12.83 -1.35 -14.50
CA ILE A 110 -11.51 -0.88 -14.92
C ILE A 110 -11.67 0.23 -15.97
N SER A 111 -11.03 1.37 -15.73
CA SER A 111 -11.11 2.55 -16.58
C SER A 111 -9.76 3.27 -16.68
N THR A 112 -9.56 3.99 -17.78
CA THR A 112 -8.47 4.95 -17.99
C THR A 112 -8.93 6.40 -17.79
N ASP A 113 -10.23 6.63 -17.63
CA ASP A 113 -10.85 7.92 -17.34
C ASP A 113 -10.99 8.13 -15.82
N PHE A 114 -10.09 8.93 -15.26
CA PHE A 114 -10.02 9.24 -13.84
C PHE A 114 -11.05 10.29 -13.38
N SER A 115 -11.89 10.85 -14.28
CA SER A 115 -12.90 11.84 -13.88
C SER A 115 -14.00 11.28 -12.97
N LYS A 116 -14.16 9.95 -12.96
CA LYS A 116 -15.18 9.21 -12.19
C LYS A 116 -14.58 8.27 -11.14
N ILE A 117 -13.28 8.38 -10.86
CA ILE A 117 -12.62 7.52 -9.87
C ILE A 117 -13.25 7.71 -8.48
N GLU A 118 -13.53 6.60 -7.80
CA GLU A 118 -14.11 6.63 -6.46
C GLU A 118 -13.08 6.30 -5.37
N VAL A 119 -13.28 6.86 -4.18
CA VAL A 119 -12.46 6.55 -3.00
C VAL A 119 -12.41 5.04 -2.76
N GLY A 120 -11.21 4.52 -2.51
CA GLY A 120 -10.94 3.11 -2.27
C GLY A 120 -10.62 2.29 -3.54
N GLU A 121 -10.79 2.88 -4.74
CA GLU A 121 -10.38 2.21 -5.98
C GLU A 121 -8.86 2.06 -6.05
N ALA A 122 -8.43 0.90 -6.57
CA ALA A 122 -7.03 0.68 -6.91
C ALA A 122 -6.65 1.60 -8.07
N VAL A 123 -5.46 2.19 -7.99
CA VAL A 123 -4.82 2.91 -9.10
C VAL A 123 -3.56 2.16 -9.49
N TRP A 124 -3.33 1.98 -10.78
CA TRP A 124 -2.31 1.06 -11.29
C TRP A 124 -1.58 1.61 -12.51
N LEU A 125 -0.28 1.29 -12.58
CA LEU A 125 0.56 1.34 -13.77
C LEU A 125 1.45 0.10 -13.74
N GLU A 126 2.07 -0.27 -14.86
CA GLU A 126 2.83 -1.53 -14.95
C GLU A 126 3.84 -1.71 -13.78
N GLY A 127 3.69 -2.83 -13.06
CA GLY A 127 4.51 -3.18 -11.91
C GLY A 127 4.21 -2.44 -10.60
N HIS A 128 3.24 -1.52 -10.56
CA HIS A 128 2.97 -0.69 -9.37
C HIS A 128 1.49 -0.40 -9.14
N ILE A 129 1.08 -0.38 -7.89
CA ILE A 129 -0.32 -0.17 -7.49
C ILE A 129 -0.40 0.71 -6.25
N GLY A 130 -1.48 1.48 -6.16
CA GLY A 130 -1.85 2.28 -5.00
C GLY A 130 -3.37 2.30 -4.86
N VAL A 131 -3.87 3.18 -4.00
CA VAL A 131 -5.31 3.33 -3.77
C VAL A 131 -5.68 4.79 -3.76
N TYR A 132 -6.71 5.16 -4.51
CA TYR A 132 -7.25 6.51 -4.49
C TYR A 132 -7.97 6.78 -3.16
N ILE A 133 -7.64 7.89 -2.52
CA ILE A 133 -8.16 8.26 -1.18
C ILE A 133 -9.04 9.52 -1.20
N GLY A 134 -9.42 10.01 -2.39
CA GLY A 134 -10.22 11.22 -2.55
C GLY A 134 -9.38 12.46 -2.84
N ASP A 135 -10.05 13.56 -3.20
CA ASP A 135 -9.44 14.88 -3.44
C ASP A 135 -8.24 14.89 -4.40
N GLY A 136 -8.23 14.02 -5.41
CA GLY A 136 -7.09 13.92 -6.33
C GLY A 136 -5.84 13.32 -5.70
N LEU A 137 -5.96 12.57 -4.61
CA LEU A 137 -4.84 11.96 -3.87
C LEU A 137 -4.92 10.43 -3.87
N ALA A 138 -3.77 9.78 -3.85
CA ALA A 138 -3.63 8.34 -3.68
C ALA A 138 -2.60 8.02 -2.60
N VAL A 139 -2.74 6.85 -1.97
CA VAL A 139 -1.71 6.26 -1.11
C VAL A 139 -0.97 5.16 -1.87
N GLU A 140 0.35 5.15 -1.77
CA GLU A 140 1.22 4.15 -2.35
C GLU A 140 2.45 3.89 -1.46
N CYS A 141 3.06 2.71 -1.60
CA CYS A 141 4.39 2.45 -1.01
C CYS A 141 5.42 2.36 -2.13
N SER A 142 6.40 3.26 -2.16
CA SER A 142 7.36 3.34 -3.27
C SER A 142 8.73 3.84 -2.82
N PRO A 143 9.84 3.31 -3.38
CA PRO A 143 11.19 3.82 -3.16
C PRO A 143 11.45 5.19 -3.83
N LYS A 144 10.56 5.65 -4.72
CA LYS A 144 10.84 6.76 -5.66
C LYS A 144 11.12 8.11 -5.00
N TRP A 145 10.44 8.45 -3.91
CA TRP A 145 10.59 9.74 -3.23
C TRP A 145 11.02 9.54 -1.78
N GLU A 146 10.06 9.29 -0.87
CA GLU A 146 10.37 9.17 0.56
C GLU A 146 10.69 7.72 0.99
N ASN A 147 10.66 6.78 0.05
CA ASN A 147 11.02 5.38 0.28
C ASN A 147 10.20 4.70 1.38
N LYS A 148 8.89 5.01 1.41
CA LYS A 148 7.94 4.59 2.44
C LYS A 148 6.51 4.57 1.88
N VAL A 149 5.53 4.30 2.74
CA VAL A 149 4.12 4.58 2.44
C VAL A 149 3.91 6.10 2.46
N GLN A 150 3.35 6.65 1.38
CA GLN A 150 3.23 8.09 1.18
C GLN A 150 1.97 8.44 0.40
N ILE A 151 1.56 9.70 0.49
CA ILE A 151 0.44 10.26 -0.25
C ILE A 151 0.99 10.99 -1.49
N THR A 152 0.39 10.72 -2.65
CA THR A 152 0.77 11.34 -3.93
C THR A 152 -0.44 11.92 -4.64
N ALA A 153 -0.22 12.94 -5.48
CA ALA A 153 -1.25 13.47 -6.36
C ALA A 153 -1.55 12.43 -7.46
N CYS A 154 -2.83 12.11 -7.63
CA CYS A 154 -3.34 11.09 -8.53
C CYS A 154 -3.80 11.73 -9.85
N ASN A 155 -2.97 11.64 -10.88
CA ASN A 155 -3.25 12.12 -12.24
C ASN A 155 -3.57 13.63 -12.35
N CYS A 156 -3.27 14.41 -11.30
CA CYS A 156 -3.45 15.85 -11.25
C CYS A 156 -2.24 16.54 -10.61
N ASN A 157 -2.20 17.87 -10.68
CA ASN A 157 -1.23 18.66 -9.92
C ASN A 157 -1.86 19.07 -8.60
N LYS A 158 -1.16 18.85 -7.49
CA LYS A 158 -1.60 19.29 -6.16
C LYS A 158 -0.40 19.75 -5.34
N SER A 159 -0.46 20.98 -4.83
CA SER A 159 0.64 21.59 -4.08
C SER A 159 0.99 20.73 -2.85
N GLY A 160 2.28 20.56 -2.59
CA GLY A 160 2.80 19.75 -1.49
C GLY A 160 2.84 18.25 -1.73
N TYR A 161 2.40 17.76 -2.90
CA TYR A 161 2.40 16.32 -3.21
C TYR A 161 3.20 16.00 -4.47
N ASN A 162 4.01 14.95 -4.40
CA ASN A 162 4.60 14.35 -5.59
C ASN A 162 3.48 13.80 -6.48
N ARG A 163 3.57 14.06 -7.79
CA ARG A 163 2.58 13.58 -8.76
C ARG A 163 2.94 12.19 -9.27
N ARG A 164 1.92 11.32 -9.35
CA ARG A 164 1.96 10.07 -10.12
C ARG A 164 0.85 10.06 -11.17
N ASN A 165 1.24 9.68 -12.38
CA ASN A 165 0.29 9.40 -13.47
C ASN A 165 0.07 7.88 -13.51
N TRP A 166 -1.10 7.46 -13.06
CA TRP A 166 -1.56 6.09 -13.13
C TRP A 166 -2.24 5.83 -14.48
N THR A 167 -2.13 4.61 -14.97
CA THR A 167 -2.65 4.22 -16.29
C THR A 167 -4.10 3.75 -16.21
N LYS A 168 -4.45 3.05 -15.13
CA LYS A 168 -5.80 2.50 -14.91
C LYS A 168 -6.21 2.68 -13.46
N HIS A 169 -7.51 2.66 -13.23
CA HIS A 169 -8.09 2.47 -11.91
C HIS A 169 -9.23 1.44 -11.97
N GLY A 170 -9.63 0.91 -10.81
CA GLY A 170 -10.77 0.00 -10.72
C GLY A 170 -11.11 -0.41 -9.30
N LYS A 171 -12.30 -0.98 -9.14
CA LYS A 171 -12.85 -1.38 -7.85
C LYS A 171 -12.28 -2.73 -7.40
N LEU A 172 -11.54 -2.72 -6.29
CA LEU A 172 -11.08 -3.94 -5.61
C LEU A 172 -12.28 -4.82 -5.19
N PRO A 173 -12.26 -6.14 -5.44
CA PRO A 173 -13.38 -7.03 -5.11
C PRO A 173 -13.48 -7.39 -3.61
N TYR A 174 -12.51 -6.94 -2.80
CA TYR A 174 -12.36 -7.34 -1.39
C TYR A 174 -12.91 -6.32 -0.39
N ILE A 175 -13.50 -5.22 -0.89
CA ILE A 175 -14.08 -4.16 -0.07
C ILE A 175 -15.48 -3.81 -0.58
N THR A 176 -16.30 -3.26 0.30
CA THR A 176 -17.65 -2.82 -0.04
C THR A 176 -17.63 -1.34 -0.41
N TYR A 177 -18.06 -0.99 -1.62
CA TYR A 177 -18.20 0.39 -2.04
C TYR A 177 -19.54 0.95 -1.56
N VAL A 178 -19.49 1.90 -0.64
CA VAL A 178 -20.67 2.64 -0.17
C VAL A 178 -20.68 4.03 -0.79
N LYS A 179 -21.83 4.44 -1.32
CA LYS A 179 -22.02 5.80 -1.83
C LYS A 179 -22.05 6.81 -0.67
N GLU A 180 -21.74 8.06 -0.94
CA GLU A 180 -22.15 9.13 -0.03
C GLU A 180 -23.67 9.19 0.00
N SER A 181 -24.25 9.10 1.20
CA SER A 181 -25.61 9.54 1.41
C SER A 181 -25.64 11.03 1.12
N THR A 182 -26.23 11.41 -0.02
CA THR A 182 -26.66 12.78 -0.23
C THR A 182 -27.77 13.04 0.77
N ALA A 183 -27.42 13.69 1.88
CA ALA A 183 -28.38 14.34 2.77
C ALA A 183 -28.74 15.69 2.16
#